data_AF-A0A7S3B5Z9-F1
#
_entry.id   AF-A0A7S3B5Z9-F1
#
_cell.length_a   1.000
_cell.length_b   1.000
_cell.length_c   1.000
_cell.angle_alpha   90.00
_cell.angle_beta   90.00
_cell.angle_gamma   90.00
#
_symmetry.space_group_name_H-M   'P 1'
#
loop_
_entity.id
_entity.type
_entity.pdbx_description
1 polymer ?
#
loop_
_entity_poly.entity_id
_entity_poly.type
_entity_poly.pdbx_seq_one_letter_code
_entity_poly.pdbx_strand_id
1 'polypeptide(L)'
;PAGASAPRRQAPASRRTATKAAETVAAEPAVKPPQEIFRKDYTPYPYELASVHLDFDLREEATRVKSTLSLAARGAAEPLVLDGDAFVKVSSVSIDGSPLVDGAWELN
;
A
#
# COMPACT_ATOMS: atom_id res chain seq x y z
N PRO A 1 -50.12 60.40 22.52
CA PRO A 1 -49.90 61.83 22.20
C PRO A 1 -48.41 62.06 21.87
N ALA A 2 -48.18 62.59 20.67
CA ALA A 2 -47.09 63.46 20.21
C ALA A 2 -45.61 63.18 20.59
N GLY A 3 -44.83 62.92 19.52
CA GLY A 3 -43.51 63.53 19.25
C GLY A 3 -42.29 62.84 19.88
N ALA A 4 -41.08 62.93 19.36
CA ALA A 4 -40.52 63.38 18.08
C ALA A 4 -39.01 62.98 18.10
N SER A 5 -38.37 62.99 16.93
CA SER A 5 -36.91 63.13 16.69
C SER A 5 -35.95 61.95 16.92
N ALA A 6 -35.44 61.47 15.77
CA ALA A 6 -34.10 60.88 15.54
C ALA A 6 -32.97 61.90 15.88
N PRO A 7 -31.64 61.66 15.68
CA PRO A 7 -30.94 60.51 15.06
C PRO A 7 -29.62 60.07 15.77
N ARG A 8 -29.02 58.91 15.43
CA ARG A 8 -27.56 58.82 15.19
C ARG A 8 -27.11 57.49 14.56
N ARG A 9 -26.32 57.65 13.49
CA ARG A 9 -25.35 56.73 12.83
C ARG A 9 -24.96 55.45 13.59
N GLN A 10 -24.98 54.31 12.90
CA GLN A 10 -23.77 53.63 12.38
C GLN A 10 -24.13 52.41 11.51
N ALA A 11 -23.58 52.39 10.29
CA ALA A 11 -23.32 51.20 9.47
C ALA A 11 -21.94 50.62 9.89
N PRO A 12 -21.51 49.40 9.47
CA PRO A 12 -22.02 48.63 8.35
C PRO A 12 -22.31 47.13 8.59
N ALA A 13 -23.09 46.61 7.64
CA ALA A 13 -23.28 45.20 7.34
C ALA A 13 -21.95 44.48 7.10
N SER A 14 -21.80 43.30 7.71
CA SER A 14 -21.06 42.16 7.15
C SER A 14 -21.10 40.97 8.11
N ARG A 15 -22.03 40.03 7.86
CA ARG A 15 -21.77 38.60 8.09
C ARG A 15 -22.92 37.76 7.55
N ARG A 16 -22.65 37.01 6.48
CA ARG A 16 -22.79 35.55 6.46
C ARG A 16 -22.25 35.02 5.13
N THR A 17 -21.00 34.60 5.20
CA THR A 17 -20.31 33.76 4.21
C THR A 17 -21.01 32.41 4.07
N ALA A 18 -20.90 31.89 2.85
CA ALA A 18 -21.56 30.73 2.28
C ALA A 18 -21.42 29.41 3.07
N THR A 19 -22.48 28.60 3.00
CA THR A 19 -22.49 27.18 3.32
C THR A 19 -21.67 26.43 2.28
N LYS A 20 -20.47 25.97 2.64
CA LYS A 20 -19.69 25.01 1.86
C LYS A 20 -20.16 23.61 2.21
N ALA A 21 -20.86 22.95 1.30
CA ALA A 21 -21.06 21.51 1.33
C ALA A 21 -19.69 20.84 1.21
N ALA A 22 -19.29 20.12 2.25
CA ALA A 22 -18.09 19.28 2.22
C ALA A 22 -18.45 17.95 1.55
N GLU A 23 -18.21 17.90 0.25
CA GLU A 23 -18.15 16.67 -0.51
C GLU A 23 -16.91 15.91 -0.07
N THR A 24 -17.12 14.75 0.56
CA THR A 24 -16.04 13.87 1.02
C THR A 24 -15.57 13.08 -0.18
N VAL A 25 -14.48 13.54 -0.80
CA VAL A 25 -13.80 12.79 -1.87
C VAL A 25 -13.01 11.66 -1.21
N ALA A 26 -13.32 10.44 -1.60
CA ALA A 26 -12.61 9.23 -1.21
C ALA A 26 -11.10 9.39 -1.48
N ALA A 27 -10.29 9.07 -0.48
CA ALA A 27 -8.84 9.11 -0.59
C ALA A 27 -8.37 8.12 -1.68
N GLU A 28 -7.78 8.67 -2.74
CA GLU A 28 -7.00 7.96 -3.75
C GLU A 28 -5.82 7.26 -3.05
N PRO A 29 -5.48 5.99 -3.37
CA PRO A 29 -4.36 5.32 -2.73
C PRO A 29 -3.06 6.06 -3.05
N ALA A 30 -2.32 6.44 -2.01
CA ALA A 30 -1.04 7.12 -2.16
C ALA A 30 -0.01 6.16 -2.79
N VAL A 31 0.26 6.33 -4.09
CA VAL A 31 1.37 5.66 -4.76
C VAL A 31 2.67 6.26 -4.21
N LYS A 32 3.50 5.44 -3.55
CA LYS A 32 4.82 5.87 -3.06
C LYS A 32 5.66 6.31 -4.28
N PRO A 33 6.28 7.49 -4.26
CA PRO A 33 7.13 7.92 -5.38
C PRO A 33 8.30 6.94 -5.54
N PRO A 34 8.73 6.65 -6.78
CA PRO A 34 9.85 5.74 -7.01
C PRO A 34 11.10 6.24 -6.28
N GLN A 35 11.69 5.37 -5.48
CA GLN A 35 12.90 5.67 -4.74
C GLN A 35 14.11 5.55 -5.68
N GLU A 36 15.01 6.52 -5.64
CA GLU A 36 16.26 6.47 -6.41
C GLU A 36 17.19 5.38 -5.85
N ILE A 37 17.63 4.45 -6.71
CA ILE A 37 18.49 3.32 -6.34
C ILE A 37 19.87 3.54 -6.97
N PHE A 38 20.93 3.54 -6.16
CA PHE A 38 22.30 3.76 -6.63
C PHE A 38 23.10 2.46 -6.74
N ARG A 39 23.93 2.36 -7.79
CA ARG A 39 24.85 1.22 -7.99
C ARG A 39 25.84 1.00 -6.84
N LYS A 40 26.23 2.08 -6.13
CA LYS A 40 27.17 2.03 -4.99
C LYS A 40 26.58 1.36 -3.75
N ASP A 41 25.26 1.27 -3.66
CA ASP A 41 24.52 0.69 -2.52
C ASP A 41 24.11 -0.77 -2.80
N TYR A 42 24.65 -1.37 -3.87
CA TYR A 42 24.39 -2.78 -4.18
C TYR A 42 24.95 -3.69 -3.10
N THR A 43 24.07 -4.53 -2.55
CA THR A 43 24.42 -5.62 -1.65
C THR A 43 24.03 -6.95 -2.30
N PRO A 44 24.87 -8.00 -2.26
CA PRO A 44 24.49 -9.32 -2.71
C PRO A 44 23.28 -9.84 -1.94
N TYR A 45 22.39 -10.56 -2.63
CA TYR A 45 21.24 -11.18 -1.98
C TYR A 45 21.69 -12.20 -0.90
N PRO A 46 21.10 -12.21 0.31
CA PRO A 46 21.55 -13.05 1.42
C PRO A 46 21.23 -14.54 1.24
N TYR A 47 20.44 -14.88 0.22
CA TYR A 47 20.10 -16.26 -0.14
C TYR A 47 20.71 -16.67 -1.48
N GLU A 48 21.09 -17.94 -1.57
CA GLU A 48 21.39 -18.61 -2.82
C GLU A 48 20.14 -19.30 -3.34
N LEU A 49 19.77 -18.99 -4.59
CA LEU A 49 18.66 -19.62 -5.29
C LEU A 49 19.19 -20.78 -6.13
N ALA A 50 18.96 -22.01 -5.67
CA ALA A 50 19.45 -23.20 -6.34
C ALA A 50 18.54 -23.63 -7.50
N SER A 51 17.22 -23.54 -7.32
CA SER A 51 16.26 -23.91 -8.36
C SER A 51 14.92 -23.22 -8.18
N VAL A 52 14.19 -23.13 -9.29
CA VAL A 52 12.82 -22.60 -9.34
C VAL A 52 11.97 -23.60 -10.15
N HIS A 53 10.84 -24.01 -9.57
CA HIS A 53 9.82 -24.80 -10.25
C HIS A 53 8.50 -24.04 -10.26
N LEU A 54 7.93 -23.84 -11.45
CA LEU A 54 6.67 -23.12 -11.64
C LEU A 54 5.66 -24.04 -12.31
N ASP A 55 4.53 -24.25 -11.65
CA ASP A 55 3.37 -24.94 -12.21
C ASP A 55 2.28 -23.91 -12.53
N PHE A 56 1.86 -23.86 -13.80
CA PHE A 56 0.84 -22.95 -14.29
C PHE A 56 -0.47 -23.70 -14.58
N ASP A 57 -1.54 -23.29 -13.90
CA ASP A 57 -2.93 -23.68 -14.20
C ASP A 57 -3.60 -22.47 -14.87
N LEU A 58 -3.67 -22.51 -16.20
CA LEU A 58 -4.22 -21.44 -17.04
C LEU A 58 -5.74 -21.59 -17.14
N ARG A 59 -6.47 -20.56 -16.72
CA ARG A 59 -7.92 -20.48 -16.87
C ARG A 59 -8.32 -19.15 -17.49
N GLU A 60 -9.54 -19.09 -18.01
CA GLU A 60 -10.06 -17.89 -18.68
C GLU A 60 -10.12 -16.67 -17.74
N GLU A 61 -10.47 -16.89 -16.47
CA GLU A 61 -10.68 -15.83 -15.48
C GLU A 61 -9.38 -15.41 -14.77
N ALA A 62 -8.56 -16.39 -14.39
CA ALA A 62 -7.34 -16.18 -13.65
C ALA A 62 -6.37 -17.35 -13.85
N THR A 63 -5.07 -17.04 -13.95
CA THR A 63 -4.02 -18.05 -13.92
C THR A 63 -3.60 -18.31 -12.48
N ARG A 64 -3.59 -19.59 -12.07
CA ARG A 64 -3.00 -19.99 -10.80
C ARG A 64 -1.58 -20.47 -11.02
N VAL A 65 -0.65 -19.90 -10.27
CA VAL A 65 0.76 -20.28 -10.29
C VAL A 65 1.14 -20.90 -8.95
N LYS A 66 1.73 -22.08 -8.97
CA LYS A 66 2.42 -22.65 -7.81
C LYS A 66 3.92 -22.54 -8.04
N SER A 67 4.60 -21.82 -7.15
CA SER A 67 6.06 -21.66 -7.17
C SER A 67 6.70 -22.46 -6.06
N THR A 68 7.73 -23.23 -6.38
CA THR A 68 8.59 -23.93 -5.41
C THR A 68 10.02 -23.45 -5.64
N LEU A 69 10.58 -22.74 -4.65
CA LEU A 69 11.94 -22.21 -4.69
C LEU A 69 12.83 -23.02 -3.75
N SER A 70 13.98 -23.47 -4.24
CA SER A 70 15.02 -24.07 -3.39
C SER A 70 16.04 -23.00 -3.02
N LEU A 71 16.03 -22.58 -1.76
CA LEU A 71 16.83 -21.47 -1.24
C LEU A 71 17.76 -21.96 -0.12
N ALA A 72 18.97 -21.43 -0.06
CA ALA A 72 19.90 -21.64 1.04
C ALA A 72 20.45 -20.30 1.54
N ALA A 73 20.46 -20.07 2.85
CA ALA A 73 21.08 -18.87 3.41
C ALA A 73 22.60 -18.90 3.19
N ARG A 74 23.18 -17.78 2.75
CA ARG A 74 24.64 -17.64 2.56
C ARG A 74 25.39 -17.31 3.86
N GLY A 75 24.68 -17.17 4.97
CA GLY A 75 25.23 -16.78 6.27
C GLY A 75 24.18 -16.88 7.37
N ALA A 76 24.12 -15.87 8.25
CA ALA A 76 23.04 -15.75 9.21
C ALA A 76 21.69 -15.63 8.48
N ALA A 77 20.67 -16.31 9.00
CA ALA A 77 19.34 -16.23 8.42
C ALA A 77 18.77 -14.83 8.64
N GLU A 78 18.52 -14.11 7.55
CA GLU A 78 17.80 -12.82 7.52
C GLU A 78 16.36 -13.04 7.02
N PRO A 79 15.40 -12.13 7.21
CA PRO A 79 14.07 -12.29 6.61
C PRO A 79 14.14 -12.50 5.09
N LEU A 80 13.43 -13.51 4.58
CA LEU A 80 13.32 -13.75 3.15
C LEU A 80 12.31 -12.77 2.55
N VAL A 81 12.82 -11.74 1.87
CA VAL A 81 11.99 -10.79 1.13
C VAL A 81 11.87 -11.25 -0.31
N LEU A 82 10.62 -11.43 -0.78
CA LEU A 82 10.28 -11.79 -2.14
C LEU A 82 9.47 -10.65 -2.78
N ASP A 83 9.91 -10.21 -3.95
CA ASP A 83 9.20 -9.19 -4.72
C ASP A 83 8.01 -9.80 -5.46
N GLY A 84 6.87 -9.11 -5.38
CA GLY A 84 5.63 -9.50 -6.07
C GLY A 84 4.91 -8.27 -6.60
N ASP A 85 4.08 -8.48 -7.63
CA ASP A 85 3.22 -7.44 -8.18
C ASP A 85 1.96 -7.27 -7.32
N ALA A 86 1.45 -6.05 -7.20
CA ALA A 86 0.22 -5.71 -6.48
C ALA A 86 -1.03 -6.46 -6.99
N PHE A 87 -1.02 -6.94 -8.24
CA PHE A 87 -2.13 -7.70 -8.81
C PHE A 87 -2.10 -9.21 -8.47
N VAL A 88 -1.06 -9.68 -7.77
CA VAL A 88 -0.92 -11.09 -7.41
C VAL A 88 -1.55 -11.35 -6.04
N LYS A 89 -2.50 -12.30 -5.99
CA LYS A 89 -3.08 -12.78 -4.74
C LYS A 89 -2.36 -14.01 -4.23
N VAL A 90 -1.71 -13.90 -3.07
CA VAL A 90 -1.10 -15.04 -2.38
C VAL A 90 -2.19 -15.91 -1.75
N SER A 91 -2.24 -17.19 -2.15
CA SER A 91 -3.25 -18.15 -1.65
C SER A 91 -2.76 -18.99 -0.48
N SER A 92 -1.48 -19.34 -0.44
CA SER A 92 -0.86 -20.17 0.59
C SER A 92 0.65 -20.04 0.53
N VAL A 93 1.31 -20.10 1.69
CA VAL A 93 2.78 -20.11 1.81
C VAL A 93 3.19 -21.27 2.72
N SER A 94 4.26 -21.97 2.34
CA SER A 94 4.82 -23.09 3.11
C SER A 94 6.33 -23.13 2.99
N ILE A 95 7.02 -23.51 4.07
CA ILE A 95 8.47 -23.77 4.08
C ILE A 95 8.66 -25.25 4.37
N ASP A 96 9.45 -25.94 3.54
CA ASP A 96 9.74 -27.38 3.67
C ASP A 96 8.48 -28.25 3.83
N GLY A 97 7.42 -27.89 3.10
CA GLY A 97 6.11 -28.56 3.15
C GLY A 97 5.24 -28.22 4.35
N SER A 98 5.73 -27.43 5.31
CA SER A 98 4.98 -26.96 6.47
C SER A 98 4.29 -25.62 6.17
N PRO A 99 2.94 -25.55 6.24
CA PRO A 99 2.23 -24.29 6.05
C PRO A 99 2.66 -23.26 7.10
N LEU A 100 2.82 -22.00 6.68
CA LEU A 100 3.08 -20.90 7.61
C LEU A 100 1.78 -20.47 8.30
N VAL A 101 1.88 -20.18 9.60
CA VAL A 101 0.79 -19.62 10.39
C VAL A 101 0.64 -18.12 10.14
N ASP A 102 -0.53 -17.58 10.50
CA ASP A 102 -0.77 -16.14 10.43
C ASP A 102 0.26 -15.37 11.27
N GLY A 103 0.85 -14.33 10.68
CA GLY A 103 1.91 -13.51 11.29
C GLY A 103 3.34 -14.04 11.10
N ALA A 104 3.52 -15.25 10.56
CA ALA A 104 4.85 -15.75 10.18
C ALA A 104 5.35 -15.20 8.81
N TRP A 105 4.48 -14.49 8.09
CA TRP A 105 4.77 -13.78 6.86
C TRP A 105 3.84 -12.56 6.76
N GLU A 106 4.27 -11.56 5.99
CA GLU A 106 3.48 -10.37 5.70
C GLU A 106 3.61 -9.96 4.23
N LEU A 107 2.64 -9.19 3.73
CA LEU A 107 2.67 -8.59 2.41
C LEU A 107 3.10 -7.12 2.58
N ASN A 108 4.21 -6.74 1.92
CA ASN A 108 4.81 -5.40 2.00
C ASN A 108 4.13 -4.35 1.09
#